data_AF-R9KFK8-F1
#
_entry.id   AF-R9KFK8-F1
#
_cell.length_a   1.000
_cell.length_b   1.000
_cell.length_c   1.000
_cell.angle_alpha   90.00
_cell.angle_beta   90.00
_cell.angle_gamma   90.00
#
_symmetry.space_group_name_H-M   'P 1'
#
loop_
_entity.id
_entity.type
_entity.pdbx_description
1 polymer ?
#
loop_
_entity_poly.entity_id
_entity_poly.type
_entity_poly.pdbx_seq_one_letter_code
_entity_poly.pdbx_strand_id
1 'polypeptide(L)' 'MSDDFKVISEFCCHGKQMVTVRIGNAAHVMSLEEWRKVYGRNHQEKWRTKVDWNRFMPRIEYNKKDVS' A
#
# COMPACT_ATOMS: atom_id res chain seq x y z
N MET A 1 1.75 -20.20 -8.59
CA MET A 1 1.10 -18.87 -8.55
C MET A 1 0.10 -18.95 -7.43
N SER A 2 0.50 -18.52 -6.23
CA SER A 2 -0.35 -18.58 -5.05
C SER A 2 -0.50 -17.16 -4.55
N ASP A 3 -1.73 -16.79 -4.26
CA ASP A 3 -2.14 -15.48 -3.73
C ASP A 3 -1.44 -15.20 -2.39
N ASP A 4 -0.20 -14.69 -2.45
CA ASP A 4 0.66 -14.49 -1.29
C ASP A 4 0.20 -13.34 -0.38
N PHE A 5 -0.93 -12.69 -0.68
CA PHE A 5 -1.47 -11.54 0.03
C PHE A 5 -2.87 -11.85 0.57
N LYS A 6 -2.98 -12.14 1.87
CA LYS A 6 -4.27 -12.41 2.53
C LYS A 6 -4.47 -11.49 3.73
N VAL A 7 -5.57 -10.72 3.74
CA VAL A 7 -6.00 -10.02 4.97
C VAL A 7 -6.53 -11.05 5.96
N ILE A 8 -5.98 -11.06 7.17
CA ILE A 8 -6.37 -11.95 8.27
C ILE A 8 -7.39 -11.26 9.16
N SER A 9 -7.14 -9.99 9.52
CA SER A 9 -7.97 -9.23 10.45
C SER A 9 -7.83 -7.73 10.20
N GLU A 10 -8.90 -7.00 10.46
CA GLU A 10 -8.93 -5.54 10.51
C GLU A 10 -9.36 -5.12 11.92
N PHE A 11 -8.70 -4.12 12.48
CA PHE A 11 -8.98 -3.66 13.84
C PHE A 11 -8.65 -2.18 14.01
N CYS A 12 -9.20 -1.58 15.07
CA CYS A 12 -8.90 -0.21 15.44
C CYS A 12 -7.88 -0.19 16.57
N CYS A 13 -6.81 0.59 16.42
CA CYS A 13 -5.81 0.84 17.45
C CYS A 13 -5.67 2.35 17.64
N HIS A 14 -6.10 2.87 18.79
CA HIS A 14 -6.08 4.31 19.09
C HIS A 14 -6.74 5.19 18.01
N GLY A 15 -7.89 4.76 17.49
CA GLY A 15 -8.62 5.47 16.43
C GLY A 15 -8.03 5.30 15.03
N LYS A 16 -6.93 4.55 14.88
CA LYS A 16 -6.32 4.24 13.58
C LYS A 16 -6.75 2.85 13.11
N GLN A 17 -7.12 2.76 11.84
CA GLN A 17 -7.51 1.50 11.22
C GLN A 17 -6.26 0.71 10.81
N MET A 18 -6.09 -0.44 11.44
CA MET A 18 -4.96 -1.34 11.28
C MET A 18 -5.41 -2.64 10.63
N VAL A 19 -4.49 -3.29 9.92
CA VAL A 19 -4.73 -4.58 9.29
C VAL A 19 -3.60 -5.55 9.59
N THR A 20 -3.97 -6.79 9.86
CA THR A 20 -3.05 -7.92 9.90
C THR A 20 -3.15 -8.65 8.58
N VAL A 21 -2.03 -8.79 7.88
CA VAL A 21 -1.97 -9.41 6.56
C VAL A 21 -0.93 -10.52 6.55
N ARG A 22 -1.21 -11.60 5.83
CA ARG A 22 -0.23 -12.63 5.51
C ARG A 22 0.44 -12.26 4.19
N ILE A 23 1.75 -12.12 4.22
CA ILE A 23 2.60 -11.92 3.04
C ILE A 23 3.55 -13.11 2.98
N GLY A 24 3.33 -14.00 2.01
CA GLY A 24 4.00 -15.30 1.96
C GLY A 24 3.73 -16.12 3.23
N ASN A 25 4.77 -16.49 3.98
CA ASN A 25 4.62 -17.27 5.21
C ASN A 25 4.59 -16.45 6.50
N ALA A 26 4.71 -15.11 6.42
CA ALA A 26 4.76 -14.24 7.58
C ALA A 26 3.46 -13.43 7.75
N ALA A 27 3.13 -13.11 9.00
CA ALA A 27 2.07 -12.17 9.34
C ALA A 27 2.67 -10.80 9.63
N HIS A 28 2.09 -9.75 9.06
CA HIS A 28 2.49 -8.36 9.25
C HIS A 28 1.31 -7.55 9.76
N VAL A 29 1.60 -6.58 10.63
CA VAL A 29 0.63 -5.58 11.08
C VAL A 29 1.05 -4.24 10.52
N MET A 30 0.14 -3.54 9.86
CA MET A 30 0.37 -2.21 9.31
C MET A 30 -0.94 -1.42 9.27
N SER A 31 -0.85 -0.12 8.99
CA SER A 31 -2.06 0.68 8.78
C SER A 31 -2.78 0.23 7.51
N LEU A 32 -4.10 0.44 7.46
CA LEU A 32 -4.88 0.18 6.24
C LEU A 32 -4.35 0.97 5.03
N GLU A 33 -3.83 2.17 5.28
CA GLU A 33 -3.24 3.01 4.23
C GLU A 33 -1.94 2.43 3.67
N GLU A 34 -1.03 1.96 4.52
CA GLU A 34 0.19 1.28 4.10
C GLU A 34 -0.10 -0.01 3.35
N TRP A 35 -1.08 -0.79 3.83
CA TRP A 35 -1.49 -2.01 3.15
C TRP A 35 -2.00 -1.74 1.74
N ARG A 36 -2.83 -0.71 1.54
CA ARG A 36 -3.31 -0.31 0.21
C ARG A 36 -2.15 0.05 -0.73
N LYS A 37 -1.10 0.69 -0.22
CA LYS A 37 0.11 1.01 -1.00
C LYS A 37 0.89 -0.26 -1.36
N VAL A 38 1.09 -1.18 -0.41
CA VAL A 38 1.80 -2.45 -0.64
C VAL A 38 1.05 -3.33 -1.65
N TYR A 39 -0.24 -3.52 -1.44
CA TYR A 39 -1.08 -4.31 -2.33
C TYR A 39 -1.21 -3.67 -3.72
N GLY A 40 -1.33 -2.34 -3.80
CA GLY A 40 -1.37 -1.60 -5.05
C GLY A 40 -0.08 -1.70 -5.89
N ARG A 41 1.09 -1.70 -5.23
CA ARG A 41 2.39 -1.88 -5.92
C ARG A 41 2.56 -3.28 -6.49
N ASN A 42 2.10 -4.31 -5.79
CA ASN A 42 2.24 -5.70 -6.25
C ASN A 42 1.19 -6.13 -7.27
N HIS A 43 0.05 -5.44 -7.34
CA HIS A 43 -1.03 -5.73 -8.31
C HIS A 43 -1.25 -4.61 -9.32
N GLN A 44 -0.19 -3.94 -9.80
CA GLN A 44 -0.29 -2.79 -10.71
C GLN A 44 -1.23 -3.00 -11.92
N GLU A 45 -1.31 -4.21 -12.48
CA GLU A 45 -2.27 -4.54 -13.56
C GLU A 45 -3.75 -4.38 -13.16
N LYS A 46 -4.12 -4.74 -11.92
CA LYS A 46 -5.51 -4.64 -11.43
C LYS A 46 -5.89 -3.23 -10.94
N TRP A 47 -4.92 -2.41 -10.58
CA TRP A 47 -5.15 -1.05 -10.05
C TRP A 47 -5.15 0.04 -11.12
N ARG A 48 -4.62 -0.23 -12.33
CA ARG A 48 -4.65 0.70 -13.47
C ARG A 48 -6.07 1.14 -13.87
N THR A 49 -7.10 0.34 -13.59
CA THR A 49 -8.49 0.57 -14.02
C THR A 49 -9.40 1.20 -12.97
N LYS A 50 -9.00 1.29 -11.70
CA LYS A 50 -9.92 1.69 -10.60
C LYS A 50 -9.47 2.85 -9.72
N VAL A 51 -8.21 3.28 -9.79
CA VAL A 51 -7.70 4.33 -8.90
C VAL A 51 -7.06 5.45 -9.70
N ASP A 52 -7.56 6.67 -9.47
CA ASP A 52 -6.91 7.89 -9.94
C ASP A 52 -5.62 8.10 -9.14
N TRP A 53 -4.52 7.68 -9.76
CA TRP A 53 -3.18 7.80 -9.20
C TRP A 53 -2.75 9.26 -8.98
N ASN A 54 -3.36 10.23 -9.67
CA ASN A 54 -3.06 11.66 -9.47
C ASN A 54 -3.48 12.16 -8.09
N ARG A 55 -4.45 11.50 -7.45
CA ARG A 55 -4.91 11.85 -6.09
C ARG A 55 -3.98 11.37 -4.99
N PHE A 56 -3.17 10.34 -5.26
CA PHE A 56 -2.33 9.66 -4.26
C PHE A 56 -0.83 9.77 -4.53
N MET A 57 -0.41 10.25 -5.71
CA MET A 57 0.97 10.71 -5.87
C MET A 57 1.10 12.00 -5.08
N PRO A 58 1.91 12.05 -3.99
CA PRO A 58 2.48 13.33 -3.62
C PRO A 58 3.25 13.77 -4.86
N ARG A 59 3.04 15.00 -5.36
CA ARG A 59 3.92 15.59 -6.38
C ARG A 59 5.35 15.27 -5.95
N ILE A 60 5.98 14.34 -6.66
CA ILE A 60 7.41 14.06 -6.53
C ILE A 60 8.06 15.25 -7.24
N GLU A 61 7.98 16.41 -6.59
CA GLU A 61 8.84 17.55 -6.84
C GLU A 61 10.15 17.20 -6.13
N TYR A 62 10.83 16.18 -6.66
CA TYR A 62 12.23 16.01 -6.38
C TYR A 62 12.88 17.27 -6.92
N ASN A 63 13.30 18.12 -6.00
CA ASN A 63 14.27 19.17 -6.20
C ASN A 63 15.37 18.68 -7.15
N LYS A 64 15.24 18.98 -8.44
CA LYS A 64 16.39 19.23 -9.30
C LYS A 64 16.99 20.53 -8.77
N LYS A 65 17.77 20.43 -7.69
CA LYS A 65 18.82 21.40 -7.48
C LYS A 65 19.84 21.12 -8.57
N ASP A 66 19.90 22.01 -9.55
CA ASP A 66 21.02 22.15 -10.46
C ASP A 66 22.31 21.97 -9.66
N VAL A 67 23.03 20.89 -9.96
CA VAL A 67 24.44 20.77 -9.58
C VAL A 67 25.20 21.36 -10.76
N SER A 68 25.94 22.43 -10.45
CA SER A 68 26.68 23.32 -11.34
C SER A 68 27.54 22.64 -12.40
#